data_AF-A0A6N2UQY9-F1
#
_entry.id   AF-A0A6N2UQY9-F1
#
_cell.length_a   1.000
_cell.length_b   1.000
_cell.length_c   1.000
_cell.angle_alpha   90.00
_cell.angle_beta   90.00
_cell.angle_gamma   90.00
#
_symmetry.space_group_name_H-M   'P 1'
#
loop_
_entity.id
_entity.type
_entity.pdbx_description
1 polymer ?
#
loop_
_entity_poly.entity_id
_entity_poly.type
_entity_poly.pdbx_seq_one_letter_code
_entity_poly.pdbx_strand_id
1 'polypeptide(L)'
;MTKLEYLKQLEDALKNRMSRKDIDDIIRDYAEYFAEGQRQGKSEFETARGLGTPQEVAEQIVSEGMGNTQSAINAKVKNTWKKVRTSSIWNKVFLVILILALSPFILAGGGLILAALGIVVGALAGVVAALFGALLASFAVAVCGVMGIGLMSPSIVALSLIVAVGMLAGSVLGICLACMSIRSLWRLLKNLLRPRPRYKPINPHIEEESEEE
;
A
#
# COMPACT_ATOMS: atom_id res chain seq x y z
N MET A 1 -15.36 35.57 -19.64
CA MET A 1 -14.96 35.80 -21.03
C MET A 1 -15.29 34.59 -21.87
N THR A 2 -15.73 34.80 -23.11
CA THR A 2 -15.97 33.73 -24.09
C THR A 2 -14.65 33.29 -24.73
N LYS A 3 -14.64 32.15 -25.44
CA LYS A 3 -13.44 31.67 -26.16
C LYS A 3 -12.87 32.74 -27.09
N LEU A 4 -13.72 33.34 -27.92
CA LEU A 4 -13.34 34.35 -28.90
C LEU A 4 -12.73 35.59 -28.23
N GLU A 5 -13.32 36.02 -27.13
CA GLU A 5 -12.85 37.17 -26.36
C GLU A 5 -11.50 36.90 -25.69
N TYR A 6 -11.30 35.69 -25.14
CA TYR A 6 -10.03 35.26 -24.55
C TYR A 6 -8.90 35.25 -25.57
N LEU A 7 -9.12 34.59 -26.73
CA LEU A 7 -8.10 34.45 -27.77
C LEU A 7 -7.72 35.80 -28.37
N LYS A 8 -8.69 36.69 -28.58
CA LYS A 8 -8.42 38.04 -29.09
C LYS A 8 -7.56 38.87 -28.13
N GLN A 9 -7.88 38.83 -26.84
CA GLN A 9 -7.08 39.54 -25.83
C GLN A 9 -5.67 38.95 -25.68
N LEU A 10 -5.53 37.63 -25.80
CA LEU A 10 -4.22 36.96 -25.81
C LEU A 10 -3.40 37.36 -27.04
N GLU A 11 -4.01 37.39 -28.23
CA GLU A 11 -3.37 37.82 -29.47
C GLU A 11 -2.87 39.27 -29.37
N ASP A 12 -3.73 40.18 -28.90
CA ASP A 12 -3.40 41.60 -28.74
C ASP A 12 -2.25 41.82 -27.73
N ALA A 13 -2.20 41.02 -26.65
CA ALA A 13 -1.12 41.06 -25.67
C ALA A 13 0.22 40.55 -26.23
N LEU A 14 0.19 39.58 -27.14
CA LEU A 14 1.37 38.97 -27.74
C LEU A 14 1.89 39.72 -28.99
N LYS A 15 1.02 40.47 -29.68
CA LYS A 15 1.29 41.19 -30.95
C LYS A 15 2.53 42.09 -30.95
N ASN A 16 2.86 42.68 -29.80
CA ASN A 16 4.01 43.57 -29.64
C ASN A 16 5.24 42.89 -29.00
N ARG A 17 5.18 41.58 -28.74
CA ARG A 17 6.18 40.84 -27.95
C ARG A 17 6.86 39.70 -28.71
N MET A 18 6.29 39.24 -29.84
CA MET A 18 6.80 38.11 -30.62
C MET A 18 6.39 38.17 -32.10
N SER A 19 6.87 37.24 -32.93
CA SER A 19 6.56 37.22 -34.36
C SER A 19 5.11 36.77 -34.62
N ARG A 20 4.48 37.27 -35.70
CA ARG A 20 3.12 36.85 -36.07
C ARG A 20 2.96 35.34 -36.21
N LYS A 21 3.99 34.65 -36.71
CA LYS A 21 3.97 33.19 -36.86
C LYS A 21 3.86 32.48 -35.52
N ASP A 22 4.62 32.93 -34.52
CA ASP A 22 4.60 32.34 -33.18
C ASP A 22 3.25 32.62 -32.50
N ILE A 23 2.69 33.82 -32.71
CA ILE A 23 1.36 34.20 -32.21
C ILE A 23 0.30 33.28 -32.80
N ASP A 24 0.28 33.10 -34.12
CA ASP A 24 -0.70 32.24 -34.79
C ASP A 24 -0.63 30.78 -34.29
N ASP A 25 0.58 30.27 -34.07
CA ASP A 25 0.81 28.94 -33.51
C ASP A 25 0.28 28.83 -32.06
N ILE A 26 0.56 29.83 -31.20
CA ILE A 26 0.05 29.88 -29.82
C ILE A 26 -1.48 29.99 -29.80
N ILE A 27 -2.07 30.87 -30.61
CA ILE A 27 -3.52 31.06 -30.67
C ILE A 27 -4.20 29.77 -31.13
N ARG A 28 -3.60 29.02 -32.08
CA ARG A 28 -4.12 27.72 -32.51
C ARG A 28 -4.12 26.70 -31.37
N ASP A 29 -3.04 26.62 -30.59
CA ASP A 29 -2.93 25.70 -29.46
C ASP A 29 -3.97 26.00 -28.38
N TYR A 30 -4.16 27.28 -28.03
CA TYR A 30 -5.21 27.69 -27.09
C TYR A 30 -6.61 27.46 -27.65
N ALA A 31 -6.84 27.70 -28.96
CA ALA A 31 -8.12 27.41 -29.59
C ALA A 31 -8.48 25.91 -29.56
N GLU A 32 -7.49 25.04 -29.67
CA GLU A 32 -7.65 23.58 -29.52
C GLU A 32 -7.93 23.20 -28.06
N TYR A 33 -7.28 23.85 -27.09
CA TYR A 33 -7.56 23.65 -25.67
C TYR A 33 -9.02 23.97 -25.31
N PHE A 34 -9.55 25.09 -25.80
CA PHE A 34 -10.97 25.41 -25.64
C PHE A 34 -11.89 24.37 -26.31
N ALA A 35 -11.51 23.83 -27.47
CA ALA A 35 -12.28 22.79 -28.15
C ALA A 35 -12.27 21.46 -27.36
N GLU A 36 -11.14 21.11 -26.73
CA GLU A 36 -11.03 19.94 -25.87
C GLU A 36 -11.83 20.11 -24.58
N GLY A 37 -11.82 21.30 -23.97
CA GLY A 37 -12.67 21.63 -22.83
C GLY A 37 -14.16 21.41 -23.14
N GLN A 38 -14.60 21.83 -24.33
CA GLN A 38 -15.97 21.60 -24.80
C GLN A 38 -16.27 20.11 -25.00
N ARG A 39 -15.34 19.31 -25.55
CA ARG A 39 -15.49 17.85 -25.68
C ARG A 39 -15.60 17.13 -24.34
N GLN A 40 -14.97 17.68 -23.29
CA GLN A 40 -15.05 17.18 -21.92
C GLN A 40 -16.31 17.67 -21.16
N GLY A 41 -17.21 18.40 -21.82
CA GLY A 41 -18.43 18.92 -21.21
C GLY A 41 -18.22 20.16 -20.33
N LYS A 42 -17.04 20.80 -20.40
CA LYS A 42 -16.78 22.07 -19.70
C LYS A 42 -17.29 23.24 -20.52
N SER A 43 -17.81 24.26 -19.83
CA SER A 43 -18.18 25.51 -20.49
C SER A 43 -16.94 26.33 -20.89
N GLU A 44 -17.09 27.20 -21.89
CA GLU A 44 -16.00 28.12 -22.30
C GLU A 44 -15.57 29.02 -21.14
N PHE A 45 -16.51 29.42 -20.28
CA PHE A 45 -16.24 30.27 -19.13
C PHE A 45 -15.39 29.55 -18.07
N GLU A 46 -15.71 28.29 -17.77
CA GLU A 46 -14.90 27.46 -16.85
C GLU A 46 -13.50 27.21 -17.39
N THR A 47 -13.40 26.99 -18.71
CA THR A 47 -12.11 26.79 -19.38
C THR A 47 -11.25 28.04 -19.30
N ALA A 48 -11.82 29.22 -19.59
CA ALA A 48 -11.15 30.50 -19.46
C ALA A 48 -10.72 30.80 -18.02
N ARG A 49 -11.59 30.51 -17.03
CA ARG A 49 -11.26 30.69 -15.61
C ARG A 49 -10.11 29.80 -15.15
N GLY A 50 -9.99 28.60 -15.71
CA GLY A 50 -8.89 27.68 -15.40
C GLY A 50 -7.54 28.10 -16.00
N LEU A 51 -7.55 28.87 -17.08
CA LEU A 51 -6.33 29.38 -17.73
C LEU A 51 -5.78 30.66 -17.08
N GLY A 52 -6.63 31.44 -16.39
CA GLY A 52 -6.24 32.73 -15.80
C GLY A 52 -6.55 33.91 -16.72
N THR A 53 -5.88 35.05 -16.54
CA THR A 53 -6.09 36.20 -17.43
C THR A 53 -5.21 36.10 -18.68
N PRO A 54 -5.70 36.51 -19.87
CA PRO A 54 -4.90 36.48 -21.10
C PRO A 54 -3.58 37.26 -21.00
N GLN A 55 -3.54 38.29 -20.15
CA GLN A 55 -2.36 39.14 -19.91
C GLN A 55 -1.28 38.40 -19.13
N GLU A 56 -1.63 37.74 -18.02
CA GLU A 56 -0.71 36.92 -17.23
C GLU A 56 -0.12 35.78 -18.06
N VAL A 57 -0.98 35.12 -18.85
CA VAL A 57 -0.56 34.05 -19.75
C VAL A 57 0.40 34.57 -20.83
N ALA A 58 0.12 35.75 -21.41
CA ALA A 58 1.02 36.37 -22.37
C ALA A 58 2.39 36.71 -21.77
N GLU A 59 2.43 37.26 -20.54
CA GLU A 59 3.68 37.53 -19.84
C GLU A 59 4.48 36.27 -19.54
N GLN A 60 3.80 35.20 -19.11
CA GLN A 60 4.45 33.92 -18.86
C GLN A 60 5.08 33.37 -20.15
N ILE A 61 4.35 33.35 -21.26
CA ILE A 61 4.84 32.87 -22.55
C ILE A 61 6.06 33.69 -23.02
N VAL A 62 6.01 35.01 -22.87
CA VAL A 62 7.13 35.89 -23.26
C VAL A 62 8.34 35.68 -22.36
N SER A 63 8.14 35.52 -21.04
CA SER A 63 9.21 35.28 -20.07
C SER A 63 9.92 33.93 -20.30
N GLU A 64 9.15 32.90 -20.68
CA GLU A 64 9.67 31.58 -21.02
C GLU A 64 10.28 31.55 -22.45
N GLY A 65 9.77 32.40 -23.35
CA GLY A 65 10.16 32.46 -24.77
C GLY A 65 11.36 33.35 -25.11
N MET A 66 11.80 34.24 -24.22
CA MET A 66 12.95 35.15 -24.47
C MET A 66 14.33 34.50 -24.32
N GLY A 67 14.41 33.21 -23.97
CA GLY A 67 15.66 32.44 -23.87
C GLY A 67 16.00 31.67 -25.14
N ASN A 68 16.64 32.33 -26.11
CA ASN A 68 17.33 31.73 -27.27
C ASN A 68 16.50 30.79 -28.17
N THR A 69 15.87 31.42 -29.15
CA THR A 69 15.53 30.83 -30.44
C THR A 69 16.71 30.02 -31.00
N GLN A 70 16.43 28.79 -31.41
CA GLN A 70 17.21 27.95 -32.34
C GLN A 70 18.18 26.87 -31.82
N SER A 71 18.61 26.82 -30.55
CA SER A 71 19.57 25.75 -30.12
C SER A 71 19.09 24.85 -28.96
N ALA A 72 18.16 25.30 -28.11
CA ALA A 72 17.65 24.48 -27.00
C ALA A 72 16.51 23.52 -27.40
N ILE A 73 15.87 23.75 -28.56
CA ILE A 73 14.71 22.99 -29.03
C ILE A 73 15.12 21.55 -29.41
N ASN A 74 16.34 21.29 -29.89
CA ASN A 74 16.73 19.93 -30.29
C ASN A 74 17.23 19.04 -29.15
N ALA A 75 17.76 19.61 -28.06
CA ALA A 75 18.38 18.82 -26.99
C ALA A 75 17.41 18.40 -25.88
N LYS A 76 16.40 19.22 -25.55
CA LYS A 76 15.45 18.92 -24.45
C LYS A 76 14.10 18.39 -24.91
N VAL A 77 13.67 18.71 -26.14
CA VAL A 77 12.45 18.15 -26.75
C VAL A 77 12.63 16.68 -27.05
N LYS A 78 13.79 16.22 -27.57
CA LYS A 78 13.97 14.80 -27.90
C LYS A 78 13.89 13.87 -26.67
N ASN A 79 14.25 14.37 -25.49
CA ASN A 79 14.23 13.59 -24.25
C ASN A 79 12.91 13.75 -23.46
N THR A 80 12.13 14.81 -23.72
CA THR A 80 10.85 15.06 -23.03
C THR A 80 9.63 14.70 -23.91
N TRP A 81 9.71 14.86 -25.23
CA TRP A 81 8.63 14.52 -26.17
C TRP A 81 8.51 13.02 -26.44
N LYS A 82 9.53 12.22 -26.13
CA LYS A 82 9.37 10.75 -26.07
C LYS A 82 8.60 10.29 -24.82
N LYS A 83 8.44 11.16 -23.82
CA LYS A 83 7.75 10.87 -22.55
C LYS A 83 6.30 11.38 -22.51
N VAL A 84 5.96 12.40 -23.29
CA VAL A 84 4.60 12.99 -23.28
C VAL A 84 3.73 12.52 -24.46
N ARG A 85 4.31 12.11 -25.61
CA ARG A 85 3.54 11.64 -26.78
C ARG A 85 2.89 10.26 -26.60
N THR A 86 3.03 9.64 -25.44
CA THR A 86 2.51 8.29 -25.17
C THR A 86 1.58 8.23 -23.94
N SER A 87 1.29 9.38 -23.32
CA SER A 87 0.91 9.48 -21.90
C SER A 87 -0.47 8.94 -21.48
N SER A 88 -1.31 8.41 -22.38
CA SER A 88 -2.59 7.77 -21.98
C SER A 88 -2.69 6.30 -22.38
N ILE A 89 -2.16 5.92 -23.54
CA ILE A 89 -2.14 4.51 -23.99
C ILE A 89 -0.95 3.78 -23.36
N TRP A 90 0.23 4.39 -23.32
CA TRP A 90 1.38 3.74 -22.67
C TRP A 90 1.30 3.79 -21.16
N ASN A 91 0.64 4.76 -20.53
CA ASN A 91 0.34 4.68 -19.09
C ASN A 91 -0.60 3.51 -18.79
N LYS A 92 -1.61 3.24 -19.64
CA LYS A 92 -2.49 2.08 -19.50
C LYS A 92 -1.76 0.77 -19.79
N VAL A 93 -0.97 0.69 -20.85
CA VAL A 93 -0.17 -0.51 -21.18
C VAL A 93 0.92 -0.76 -20.13
N PHE A 94 1.58 0.28 -19.63
CA PHE A 94 2.54 0.22 -18.52
C PHE A 94 1.85 -0.20 -17.22
N LEU A 95 0.64 0.30 -16.92
CA LEU A 95 -0.16 -0.19 -15.78
C LEU A 95 -0.54 -1.65 -15.93
N VAL A 96 -0.95 -2.10 -17.12
CA VAL A 96 -1.30 -3.50 -17.37
C VAL A 96 -0.08 -4.40 -17.24
N ILE A 97 1.07 -4.01 -17.80
CA ILE A 97 2.35 -4.71 -17.64
C ILE A 97 2.82 -4.69 -16.19
N LEU A 98 2.63 -3.59 -15.47
CA LEU A 98 2.98 -3.45 -14.05
C LEU A 98 2.06 -4.34 -13.18
N ILE A 99 0.76 -4.40 -13.46
CA ILE A 99 -0.18 -5.32 -12.79
C ILE A 99 0.16 -6.77 -13.11
N LEU A 100 0.48 -7.09 -14.37
CA LEU A 100 0.88 -8.44 -14.78
C LEU A 100 2.24 -8.84 -14.21
N ALA A 101 3.16 -7.88 -14.03
CA ALA A 101 4.47 -8.09 -13.43
C ALA A 101 4.41 -8.15 -11.91
N LEU A 102 3.51 -7.41 -11.24
CA LEU A 102 3.25 -7.50 -9.80
C LEU A 102 2.34 -8.68 -9.43
N SER A 103 1.54 -9.20 -10.35
CA SER A 103 0.71 -10.40 -10.17
C SER A 103 1.50 -11.57 -9.55
N PRO A 104 2.67 -11.98 -10.08
CA PRO A 104 3.47 -13.02 -9.45
C PRO A 104 4.09 -12.59 -8.11
N PHE A 105 4.29 -11.30 -7.82
CA PHE A 105 4.75 -10.86 -6.49
C PHE A 105 3.63 -10.83 -5.44
N ILE A 106 2.40 -10.53 -5.82
CA ILE A 106 1.23 -10.63 -4.94
C ILE A 106 0.84 -12.10 -4.74
N LEU A 107 0.95 -12.92 -5.77
CA LEU A 107 0.70 -14.36 -5.69
C LEU A 107 1.82 -15.09 -4.93
N ALA A 108 3.09 -14.75 -5.16
CA ALA A 108 4.22 -15.31 -4.42
C ALA A 108 4.33 -14.74 -2.99
N GLY A 109 4.10 -13.44 -2.80
CA GLY A 109 4.13 -12.78 -1.50
C GLY A 109 2.92 -13.11 -0.63
N GLY A 110 1.72 -13.07 -1.20
CA GLY A 110 0.49 -13.52 -0.55
C GLY A 110 0.50 -15.03 -0.28
N GLY A 111 1.02 -15.81 -1.23
CA GLY A 111 1.26 -17.24 -1.08
C GLY A 111 2.23 -17.55 0.06
N LEU A 112 3.31 -16.77 0.23
CA LEU A 112 4.26 -16.95 1.32
C LEU A 112 3.63 -16.66 2.69
N ILE A 113 2.79 -15.61 2.79
CA ILE A 113 2.08 -15.28 4.03
C ILE A 113 1.03 -16.35 4.36
N LEU A 114 0.28 -16.82 3.36
CA LEU A 114 -0.68 -17.91 3.52
C LEU A 114 0.00 -19.23 3.88
N ALA A 115 1.15 -19.54 3.27
CA ALA A 115 1.95 -20.72 3.59
C ALA A 115 2.50 -20.64 5.02
N ALA A 116 3.04 -19.49 5.44
CA ALA A 116 3.51 -19.29 6.80
C ALA A 116 2.36 -19.44 7.82
N LEU A 117 1.18 -18.89 7.54
CA LEU A 117 0.01 -19.05 8.39
C LEU A 117 -0.47 -20.51 8.41
N GLY A 118 -0.46 -21.19 7.26
CA GLY A 118 -0.81 -22.60 7.13
C GLY A 118 0.13 -23.51 7.89
N ILE A 119 1.43 -23.24 7.90
CA ILE A 119 2.41 -23.97 8.71
C ILE A 119 2.12 -23.79 10.21
N VAL A 120 1.84 -22.57 10.66
CA VAL A 120 1.52 -22.30 12.07
C VAL A 120 0.23 -23.00 12.49
N VAL A 121 -0.84 -22.88 11.69
CA VAL A 121 -2.12 -23.55 11.96
C VAL A 121 -1.98 -25.06 11.90
N GLY A 122 -1.26 -25.58 10.91
CA GLY A 122 -1.00 -27.02 10.75
C GLY A 122 -0.17 -27.59 11.89
N ALA A 123 0.85 -26.86 12.37
CA ALA A 123 1.63 -27.25 13.53
C ALA A 123 0.76 -27.28 14.80
N LEU A 124 -0.08 -26.26 15.01
CA LEU A 124 -1.05 -26.22 16.12
C LEU A 124 -2.04 -27.39 16.07
N ALA A 125 -2.65 -27.64 14.91
CA ALA A 125 -3.56 -28.75 14.71
C ALA A 125 -2.86 -30.11 14.91
N GLY A 126 -1.62 -30.25 14.44
CA GLY A 126 -0.79 -31.43 14.63
C GLY A 126 -0.46 -31.69 16.10
N VAL A 127 -0.11 -30.66 16.86
CA VAL A 127 0.12 -30.77 18.31
C VAL A 127 -1.16 -31.21 19.02
N VAL A 128 -2.32 -30.62 18.70
CA VAL A 128 -3.61 -31.00 19.29
C VAL A 128 -3.96 -32.45 18.94
N ALA A 129 -3.80 -32.85 17.68
CA ALA A 129 -4.06 -34.22 17.23
C ALA A 129 -3.12 -35.22 17.90
N ALA A 130 -1.84 -34.88 18.08
CA ALA A 130 -0.88 -35.73 18.78
C ALA A 130 -1.22 -35.89 20.26
N LEU A 131 -1.62 -34.82 20.95
CA LEU A 131 -2.07 -34.88 22.34
C LEU A 131 -3.35 -35.72 22.48
N PHE A 132 -4.31 -35.54 21.57
CA PHE A 132 -5.55 -36.29 21.57
C PHE A 132 -5.32 -37.77 21.24
N GLY A 133 -4.47 -38.06 20.26
CA GLY A 133 -4.04 -39.42 19.91
C GLY A 133 -3.31 -40.11 21.05
N ALA A 134 -2.42 -39.40 21.76
CA ALA A 134 -1.76 -39.91 22.95
C ALA A 134 -2.76 -40.24 24.05
N LEU A 135 -3.76 -39.37 24.29
CA LEU A 135 -4.82 -39.61 25.28
C LEU A 135 -5.65 -40.86 24.93
N LEU A 136 -6.05 -41.00 23.66
CA LEU A 136 -6.78 -42.18 23.20
C LEU A 136 -5.94 -43.45 23.30
N ALA A 137 -4.65 -43.39 22.97
CA ALA A 137 -3.74 -44.51 23.12
C ALA A 137 -3.54 -44.90 24.59
N SER A 138 -3.39 -43.92 25.50
CA SER A 138 -3.35 -44.16 26.95
C SER A 138 -4.62 -44.84 27.44
N PHE A 139 -5.78 -44.37 26.98
CA PHE A 139 -7.06 -44.95 27.35
C PHE A 139 -7.23 -46.38 26.80
N ALA A 140 -6.85 -46.63 25.55
CA ALA A 140 -6.89 -47.95 24.94
C ALA A 140 -5.96 -48.93 25.66
N VAL A 141 -4.74 -48.52 26.02
CA VAL A 141 -3.80 -49.34 26.81
C VAL A 141 -4.36 -49.60 28.22
N ALA A 142 -4.98 -48.61 28.86
CA ALA A 142 -5.61 -48.79 30.17
C ALA A 142 -6.80 -49.78 30.09
N VAL A 143 -7.67 -49.67 29.09
CA VAL A 143 -8.84 -50.54 28.93
C VAL A 143 -8.45 -51.95 28.52
N CYS A 144 -7.57 -52.12 27.51
CA CYS A 144 -7.03 -53.43 27.12
C CYS A 144 -6.20 -54.05 28.25
N GLY A 145 -5.46 -53.24 29.00
CA GLY A 145 -4.75 -53.67 30.19
C GLY A 145 -5.71 -54.20 31.25
N VAL A 146 -6.73 -53.43 31.64
CA VAL A 146 -7.69 -53.83 32.68
C VAL A 146 -8.53 -55.04 32.24
N MET A 147 -8.98 -55.12 30.99
CA MET A 147 -9.69 -56.29 30.47
C MET A 147 -8.80 -57.53 30.31
N GLY A 148 -7.51 -57.36 30.01
CA GLY A 148 -6.55 -58.47 29.91
C GLY A 148 -5.95 -58.92 31.25
N ILE A 149 -5.90 -58.03 32.25
CA ILE A 149 -5.28 -58.26 33.57
C ILE A 149 -6.29 -58.79 34.61
N GLY A 150 -7.57 -58.95 34.27
CA GLY A 150 -8.55 -59.61 35.15
C GLY A 150 -8.17 -61.03 35.64
N LEU A 151 -7.08 -61.60 35.10
CA LEU A 151 -6.48 -62.89 35.47
C LEU A 151 -5.02 -62.82 35.98
N MET A 152 -4.41 -61.63 36.15
CA MET A 152 -2.97 -61.49 36.43
C MET A 152 -2.64 -60.61 37.66
N SER A 153 -1.44 -60.84 38.23
CA SER A 153 -0.94 -60.38 39.53
C SER A 153 -1.15 -58.87 39.86
N PRO A 154 -1.46 -58.50 41.13
CA PRO A 154 -1.71 -57.11 41.57
C PRO A 154 -0.60 -56.10 41.23
N SER A 155 0.64 -56.55 41.11
CA SER A 155 1.78 -55.70 40.74
C SER A 155 1.66 -55.09 39.35
N ILE A 156 1.00 -55.77 38.41
CA ILE A 156 0.80 -55.28 37.04
C ILE A 156 -0.31 -54.21 37.00
N VAL A 157 -1.33 -54.37 37.85
CA VAL A 157 -2.39 -53.36 38.05
C VAL A 157 -1.81 -52.05 38.63
N ALA A 158 -0.91 -52.15 39.60
CA ALA A 158 -0.26 -50.97 40.17
C ALA A 158 0.58 -50.19 39.13
N LEU A 159 1.35 -50.89 38.29
CA LEU A 159 2.17 -50.25 37.25
C LEU A 159 1.32 -49.55 36.18
N SER A 160 0.22 -50.18 35.76
CA SER A 160 -0.69 -49.58 34.77
C SER A 160 -1.37 -48.31 35.28
N LEU A 161 -1.73 -48.25 36.56
CA LEU A 161 -2.26 -47.02 37.19
C LEU A 161 -1.21 -45.90 37.25
N ILE A 162 0.05 -46.21 37.59
CA ILE A 162 1.13 -45.22 37.64
C ILE A 162 1.39 -44.64 36.24
N VAL A 163 1.44 -45.48 35.20
CA VAL A 163 1.59 -45.03 33.81
C VAL A 163 0.42 -44.17 33.37
N ALA A 164 -0.82 -44.56 33.71
CA ALA A 164 -2.01 -43.78 33.37
C ALA A 164 -1.98 -42.38 34.02
N VAL A 165 -1.64 -42.28 35.30
CA VAL A 165 -1.50 -40.99 36.00
C VAL A 165 -0.37 -40.16 35.40
N GLY A 166 0.76 -40.77 35.04
CA GLY A 166 1.88 -40.09 34.39
C GLY A 166 1.51 -39.50 33.04
N MET A 167 0.72 -40.20 32.23
CA MET A 167 0.26 -39.71 30.92
C MET A 167 -0.79 -38.59 31.07
N LEU A 168 -1.67 -38.65 32.07
CA LEU A 168 -2.59 -37.56 32.40
C LEU A 168 -1.85 -36.30 32.87
N ALA A 169 -0.86 -36.45 33.76
CA ALA A 169 -0.04 -35.33 34.21
C ALA A 169 0.78 -34.71 33.05
N GLY A 170 1.36 -35.55 32.20
CA GLY A 170 2.12 -35.13 31.03
C GLY A 170 1.28 -34.37 29.99
N SER A 171 0.05 -34.82 29.75
CA SER A 171 -0.89 -34.14 28.83
C SER A 171 -1.35 -32.79 29.38
N VAL A 172 -1.64 -32.68 30.69
CA VAL A 172 -1.96 -31.38 31.33
C VAL A 172 -0.79 -30.40 31.23
N LEU A 173 0.45 -30.86 31.49
CA LEU A 173 1.65 -30.04 31.33
C LEU A 173 1.86 -29.61 29.88
N GLY A 174 1.66 -30.51 28.92
CA GLY A 174 1.74 -30.22 27.49
C GLY A 174 0.74 -29.13 27.06
N ILE A 175 -0.51 -29.23 27.52
CA ILE A 175 -1.55 -28.21 27.26
C ILE A 175 -1.15 -26.87 27.88
N CYS A 176 -0.64 -26.86 29.11
CA CYS A 176 -0.23 -25.64 29.78
C CYS A 176 0.91 -24.92 29.04
N LEU A 177 1.93 -25.67 28.60
CA LEU A 177 3.05 -25.15 27.81
C LEU A 177 2.60 -24.63 26.45
N ALA A 178 1.66 -25.32 25.78
CA ALA A 178 1.06 -24.85 24.54
C ALA A 178 0.33 -23.52 24.73
N CYS A 179 -0.50 -23.40 25.77
CA CYS A 179 -1.19 -22.15 26.10
C CYS A 179 -0.23 -21.00 26.39
N MET A 180 0.85 -21.24 27.14
CA MET A 180 1.88 -20.24 27.41
C MET A 180 2.59 -19.78 26.12
N SER A 181 2.86 -20.72 25.22
CA SER A 181 3.51 -20.46 23.93
C SER A 181 2.63 -19.60 23.03
N ILE A 182 1.34 -19.93 22.93
CA ILE A 182 0.34 -19.14 22.20
C ILE A 182 0.22 -17.72 22.78
N ARG A 183 0.17 -17.59 24.11
CA ARG A 183 0.08 -16.28 24.78
C ARG A 183 1.36 -15.45 24.62
N SER A 184 2.51 -16.09 24.54
CA SER A 184 3.78 -15.43 24.24
C SER A 184 3.80 -14.92 22.80
N LEU A 185 3.40 -15.77 21.85
CA LEU A 185 3.32 -15.43 20.43
C LEU A 185 2.33 -14.29 20.17
N TRP A 186 1.17 -14.30 20.84
CA TRP A 186 0.17 -13.24 20.74
C TRP A 186 0.67 -11.90 21.31
N ARG A 187 1.48 -11.93 22.37
CA ARG A 187 2.13 -10.73 22.93
C ARG A 187 3.14 -10.13 21.95
N LEU A 188 3.97 -10.98 21.32
CA LEU A 188 4.93 -10.53 20.32
C LEU A 188 4.24 -9.96 19.09
N LEU A 189 3.18 -10.60 18.62
CA LEU A 189 2.37 -10.14 17.50
C LEU A 189 1.75 -8.76 17.80
N LYS A 190 1.18 -8.58 19.00
CA LYS A 190 0.62 -7.29 19.43
C LYS A 190 1.68 -6.18 19.53
N ASN A 191 2.91 -6.51 19.93
CA ASN A 191 4.02 -5.56 19.94
C ASN A 191 4.48 -5.20 18.53
N LEU A 192 4.48 -6.15 17.60
CA LEU A 192 4.82 -5.91 16.20
C LEU A 192 3.78 -5.07 15.47
N LEU A 193 2.49 -5.29 15.77
CA LEU A 193 1.36 -4.58 15.17
C LEU A 193 1.05 -3.25 15.86
N ARG A 194 1.79 -2.86 16.92
CA ARG A 194 1.54 -1.62 17.63
C ARG A 194 2.03 -0.44 16.77
N PRO A 195 1.16 0.48 16.34
CA PRO A 195 1.60 1.64 15.56
C PRO A 195 2.58 2.48 16.40
N ARG A 196 3.75 2.81 15.82
CA ARG A 196 4.76 3.65 16.48
C ARG A 196 4.13 5.01 16.79
N PRO A 197 4.28 5.54 18.03
CA PRO A 197 3.76 6.85 18.36
C PRO A 197 4.42 7.89 17.46
N ARG A 198 3.59 8.71 16.81
CA ARG A 198 4.03 9.85 15.98
C ARG A 198 4.61 10.89 16.94
N TYR A 199 5.88 11.23 16.74
CA TYR A 199 6.60 12.22 17.55
C TYR A 199 5.84 13.55 17.51
N LYS A 200 5.44 14.07 18.68
CA LYS A 200 4.82 15.39 18.81
C LYS A 200 5.97 16.40 18.93
N PRO A 201 6.09 17.40 18.05
CA PRO A 201 7.15 18.39 18.18
C PRO A 201 6.95 19.17 19.49
N ILE A 202 8.03 19.25 20.26
CA ILE A 202 8.13 20.13 21.43
C ILE A 202 8.12 21.55 20.88
N ASN A 203 7.14 22.36 21.27
CA ASN A 203 7.09 23.78 20.94
C ASN A 203 7.97 24.53 21.94
N PRO A 204 9.12 25.12 21.54
CA PRO A 204 9.77 26.14 22.33
C PRO A 204 9.01 27.46 22.12
N HIS A 205 9.09 28.39 23.06
CA HIS A 205 8.31 29.64 23.12
C HIS A 205 6.87 29.35 23.61
N ILE A 206 6.37 29.92 24.71
CA ILE A 206 6.53 31.27 25.27
C ILE A 206 6.14 31.17 26.76
N GLU A 207 6.97 31.68 27.66
CA GLU A 207 6.58 32.29 28.96
C GLU A 207 7.87 32.90 29.56
N GLU A 208 8.45 33.83 28.80
CA GLU A 208 8.97 35.06 29.41
C GLU A 208 7.74 35.93 29.75
N GLU A 209 7.86 36.74 30.80
CA GLU A 209 6.90 37.76 31.24
C GLU A 209 5.98 37.34 32.42
N SER A 210 6.53 37.44 33.62
CA SER A 210 5.93 38.16 34.75
C SER A 210 6.97 38.35 35.85
N GLU A 211 7.97 39.20 35.57
CA GLU A 211 8.49 40.09 36.59
C GLU A 211 7.39 41.13 36.86
N GLU A 212 6.62 40.98 37.93
CA GLU A 212 5.95 42.06 38.66
C GLU A 212 5.23 41.45 39.87
N GLU A 213 5.95 41.35 40.99
CA GLU A 213 5.45 41.63 42.36
C GLU A 213 6.61 41.66 43.37
#